data_AF-A0A7J4SUS1-F1
#
_entry.id   AF-A0A7J4SUS1-F1
#
_cell.length_a   1.000
_cell.length_b   1.000
_cell.length_c   1.000
_cell.angle_alpha   90.00
_cell.angle_beta   90.00
_cell.angle_gamma   90.00
#
_symmetry.space_group_name_H-M   'P 1'
#
loop_
_entity.id
_entity.type
_entity.pdbx_description
1 polymer ?
#
loop_
_entity_poly.entity_id
_entity_poly.type
_entity_poly.pdbx_seq_one_letter_code
_entity_poly.pdbx_strand_id
1 'polypeptide(L)'
;LENALGDMSEYVSLQYDTLFSLYDNTKGEVNQMRHELERLRESNKMLSRENYELKLTTDELRVRLTGLETYSDEVLGAKLQEWISEHQGEINVFEFAKVHKVSEGRIDDMLNKLVREGYMSSR
;
A
#
# COMPACT_ATOMS: atom_id res chain seq x y z
N LEU A 1 -1.22 -27.47 73.69
CA LEU A 1 -0.13 -27.69 72.70
C LEU A 1 -0.65 -28.50 71.51
N GLU A 2 -1.29 -29.65 71.72
CA GLU A 2 -1.91 -30.42 70.62
C GLU A 2 -2.96 -29.65 69.82
N ASN A 3 -3.89 -28.93 70.47
CA ASN A 3 -4.89 -28.14 69.74
C ASN A 3 -4.27 -27.02 68.89
N ALA A 4 -3.23 -26.35 69.40
CA ALA A 4 -2.52 -25.31 68.64
C ALA A 4 -1.73 -25.88 67.46
N LEU A 5 -1.23 -27.12 67.56
CA LEU A 5 -0.61 -27.83 66.45
C LEU A 5 -1.65 -28.28 65.41
N GLY A 6 -2.86 -28.67 65.85
CA GLY A 6 -3.99 -28.98 64.98
C GLY A 6 -4.44 -27.77 64.16
N ASP A 7 -4.70 -26.65 64.83
CA ASP A 7 -5.13 -25.39 64.20
C ASP A 7 -4.08 -24.87 63.21
N MET A 8 -2.80 -25.02 63.54
CA MET A 8 -1.70 -24.62 62.65
C MET A 8 -1.59 -25.54 61.43
N SER A 9 -1.80 -26.85 61.60
CA SER A 9 -1.82 -27.79 60.48
C SER A 9 -2.99 -27.49 59.53
N GLU A 10 -4.17 -27.21 60.07
CA GLU A 10 -5.36 -26.88 59.27
C GLU A 10 -5.17 -25.58 58.49
N TYR A 11 -4.61 -24.55 59.14
CA TYR A 11 -4.28 -23.28 58.49
C TYR A 11 -3.29 -23.47 57.33
N VAL A 12 -2.23 -24.25 57.54
CA VAL A 12 -1.22 -24.52 56.49
C VAL A 12 -1.83 -25.30 55.32
N SER A 13 -2.67 -26.29 55.60
CA SER A 13 -3.40 -27.02 54.56
C SER A 13 -4.30 -26.10 53.73
N LEU A 14 -5.09 -25.24 54.39
CA LEU A 14 -5.97 -24.28 53.72
C LEU A 14 -5.18 -23.29 52.84
N GLN A 15 -4.03 -22.81 53.33
CA GLN A 15 -3.15 -21.93 52.54
C GLN A 15 -2.55 -22.66 51.34
N TYR A 16 -2.21 -23.94 51.49
CA TYR A 16 -1.67 -24.74 50.39
C TYR A 16 -2.73 -24.95 49.30
N ASP A 17 -3.97 -25.28 49.67
CA ASP A 17 -5.08 -25.45 48.72
C ASP A 17 -5.40 -24.14 47.99
N THR A 18 -5.33 -23.01 48.70
CA THR A 18 -5.50 -21.68 48.11
C THR A 18 -4.38 -21.37 47.12
N LEU A 19 -3.12 -21.64 47.50
CA LEU A 19 -1.96 -21.41 46.63
C LEU A 19 -2.00 -22.30 45.38
N PHE A 20 -2.40 -23.56 45.55
CA PHE A 20 -2.54 -24.52 44.46
C PHE A 20 -3.62 -24.06 43.46
N SER A 21 -4.77 -23.61 43.97
CA SER A 21 -5.85 -23.06 43.15
C SER A 21 -5.40 -21.81 42.37
N LEU A 22 -4.66 -20.91 43.00
CA LEU A 22 -4.11 -19.72 42.34
C LEU A 22 -3.08 -20.11 41.26
N TYR A 23 -2.24 -21.09 41.54
CA TYR A 23 -1.28 -21.60 40.57
C TYR A 23 -1.98 -22.18 39.33
N ASP A 24 -2.99 -23.03 39.52
CA ASP A 24 -3.72 -23.66 38.42
C ASP A 24 -4.48 -22.61 37.58
N ASN A 25 -5.11 -21.64 38.23
CA ASN A 25 -5.77 -20.53 37.54
C ASN A 25 -4.77 -19.71 36.71
N THR A 26 -3.65 -19.30 37.32
CA THR A 26 -2.60 -18.52 36.66
C THR A 26 -2.01 -19.29 35.47
N LYS A 27 -1.77 -20.59 35.65
CA LYS A 27 -1.28 -21.47 34.57
C LYS A 27 -2.29 -21.57 33.43
N GLY A 28 -3.58 -21.64 33.75
CA GLY A 28 -4.67 -21.57 32.77
C GLY A 28 -4.64 -20.28 31.96
N GLU A 29 -4.58 -19.14 32.63
CA GLU A 29 -4.50 -17.81 31.99
C GLU A 29 -3.26 -17.67 31.12
N VAL A 30 -2.09 -18.12 31.59
CA VAL A 30 -0.84 -18.10 30.82
C VAL A 30 -0.97 -18.93 29.54
N ASN A 31 -1.60 -20.10 29.60
CA ASN A 31 -1.81 -20.92 28.41
C ASN A 31 -2.78 -20.26 27.43
N GLN A 32 -3.87 -19.68 27.93
CA GLN A 32 -4.82 -18.93 27.09
C GLN A 32 -4.14 -17.75 26.39
N MET A 33 -3.40 -16.92 27.15
CA MET A 33 -2.65 -15.79 26.59
C MET A 33 -1.64 -16.23 25.54
N ARG A 34 -0.94 -17.36 25.75
CA ARG A 34 -0.01 -17.90 24.75
C ARG A 34 -0.72 -18.29 23.46
N HIS A 35 -1.88 -18.95 23.55
CA HIS A 35 -2.66 -19.30 22.37
C HIS A 35 -3.18 -18.07 21.61
N GLU A 36 -3.65 -17.05 22.34
CA GLU A 36 -4.10 -15.80 21.73
C GLU A 36 -2.95 -15.06 21.04
N LEU A 37 -1.78 -15.00 21.69
CA LEU A 37 -0.59 -14.37 21.14
C LEU A 37 -0.13 -15.04 19.84
N GLU A 38 -0.20 -16.37 19.76
CA GLU A 38 0.12 -17.09 18.54
C GLU A 38 -0.88 -16.82 17.41
N ARG A 39 -2.18 -16.77 17.73
CA ARG A 39 -3.23 -16.38 16.76
C ARG A 39 -3.02 -14.97 16.23
N LEU A 40 -2.67 -14.02 17.11
CA LEU A 40 -2.40 -12.64 16.74
C LEU A 40 -1.16 -12.54 15.85
N ARG A 41 -0.09 -13.30 16.14
CA ARG A 41 1.10 -13.36 15.29
C ARG A 41 0.79 -13.86 13.89
N GLU A 42 0.03 -14.95 13.78
CA GLU A 42 -0.33 -15.50 12.48
C GLU A 42 -1.23 -14.55 11.69
N SER A 43 -2.22 -13.95 12.35
CA SER A 43 -3.07 -12.93 11.74
C SER A 43 -2.26 -11.72 11.25
N ASN A 44 -1.31 -11.23 12.05
CA ASN A 44 -0.46 -10.11 11.68
C ASN A 44 0.42 -10.44 10.46
N LYS A 45 0.97 -11.66 10.41
CA LYS A 45 1.76 -12.14 9.27
C LYS A 45 0.92 -12.19 7.99
N MET A 46 -0.31 -12.72 8.07
CA MET A 46 -1.23 -12.74 6.92
C MET A 46 -1.58 -11.33 6.45
N LEU A 47 -1.99 -10.44 7.37
CA LEU A 47 -2.35 -9.06 7.05
C LEU A 47 -1.17 -8.29 6.46
N SER A 48 0.05 -8.51 6.97
CA SER A 48 1.26 -7.87 6.44
C SER A 48 1.53 -8.29 5.00
N ARG A 49 1.33 -9.57 4.67
CA ARG A 49 1.46 -10.09 3.31
C ARG A 49 0.39 -9.51 2.38
N GLU A 50 -0.86 -9.53 2.79
CA GLU A 50 -1.98 -8.97 2.02
C GLU A 50 -1.77 -7.47 1.76
N ASN A 51 -1.32 -6.71 2.75
CA ASN A 51 -1.01 -5.29 2.61
C ASN A 51 0.07 -5.05 1.55
N TYR A 52 1.11 -5.89 1.52
CA TYR A 52 2.17 -5.80 0.52
C TYR A 52 1.64 -6.10 -0.89
N GLU A 53 0.85 -7.16 -1.06
CA GLU A 53 0.23 -7.54 -2.34
C GLU A 53 -0.73 -6.45 -2.86
N LEU A 54 -1.52 -5.84 -1.96
CA LEU A 54 -2.40 -4.72 -2.30
C LEU A 54 -1.62 -3.46 -2.70
N LYS A 55 -0.49 -3.16 -2.04
CA LYS A 55 0.39 -2.05 -2.43
C LYS A 55 0.95 -2.25 -3.82
N LEU A 56 1.49 -3.43 -4.12
CA LEU A 56 1.98 -3.76 -5.46
C LEU A 56 0.89 -3.59 -6.52
N THR A 57 -0.31 -4.11 -6.26
CA THR A 57 -1.45 -3.98 -7.17
C THR A 57 -1.85 -2.51 -7.37
N THR A 58 -1.86 -1.73 -6.29
CA THR A 58 -2.17 -0.29 -6.35
C THR A 58 -1.14 0.46 -7.18
N ASP A 59 0.15 0.18 -7.00
CA ASP A 59 1.22 0.82 -7.76
C ASP A 59 1.15 0.44 -9.24
N GLU A 60 0.87 -0.83 -9.57
CA GLU A 60 0.63 -1.27 -10.95
C GLU A 60 -0.56 -0.54 -11.59
N LEU A 61 -1.70 -0.48 -10.87
CA LEU A 61 -2.89 0.20 -11.36
C LEU A 61 -2.66 1.70 -11.54
N ARG A 62 -1.87 2.34 -10.66
CA ARG A 62 -1.48 3.74 -10.82
C ARG A 62 -0.65 3.96 -12.08
N VAL A 63 0.34 3.10 -12.33
CA VAL A 63 1.14 3.18 -13.56
C VAL A 63 0.24 3.03 -14.80
N ARG A 64 -0.66 2.04 -14.80
CA ARG A 64 -1.62 1.84 -15.90
C ARG A 64 -2.55 3.04 -16.07
N LEU A 65 -3.08 3.58 -14.98
CA LEU A 65 -3.96 4.75 -14.99
C LEU A 65 -3.21 5.96 -15.56
N THR A 66 -1.98 6.23 -15.12
CA THR A 66 -1.18 7.32 -15.71
C THR A 66 -0.91 7.11 -17.20
N GLY A 67 -0.76 5.86 -17.66
CA GLY A 67 -0.63 5.56 -19.09
C GLY A 67 -1.93 5.77 -19.88
N LEU A 68 -3.09 5.59 -19.26
CA LEU A 68 -4.40 5.76 -19.89
C LEU A 68 -4.96 7.19 -19.79
N GLU A 69 -4.59 7.93 -18.76
CA GLU A 69 -5.02 9.33 -18.52
C GLU A 69 -4.31 10.33 -19.43
N THR A 70 -3.17 9.95 -20.02
CA THR A 70 -2.56 10.74 -21.10
C THR A 70 -3.38 10.66 -22.38
N TYR A 71 -3.52 11.79 -23.10
CA TYR A 71 -4.17 11.84 -24.41
C TYR A 71 -3.70 10.68 -25.30
N SER A 72 -4.64 9.98 -25.96
CA SER A 72 -4.28 9.02 -27.00
C SER A 72 -3.42 9.71 -28.07
N ASP A 73 -2.53 8.96 -28.70
CA ASP A 73 -1.62 9.48 -29.72
C ASP A 73 -2.35 10.28 -30.81
N GLU A 74 -3.54 9.81 -31.20
CA GLU A 74 -4.40 10.45 -32.19
C GLU A 74 -4.92 11.82 -31.72
N VAL A 75 -5.38 11.90 -30.47
CA VAL A 75 -5.89 13.14 -29.89
C VAL A 75 -4.75 14.13 -29.64
N LEU A 76 -3.60 13.64 -29.16
CA LEU A 76 -2.41 14.46 -28.98
C LEU A 76 -1.90 15.00 -30.31
N GLY A 77 -1.86 14.16 -31.35
CA GLY A 77 -1.46 14.57 -32.70
C GLY A 77 -2.38 15.63 -33.29
N ALA A 78 -3.70 15.46 -33.16
CA ALA A 78 -4.68 16.46 -33.60
C ALA A 78 -4.51 17.79 -32.84
N LYS A 79 -4.28 17.73 -31.52
CA LYS A 79 -4.05 18.93 -30.70
C LYS A 79 -2.74 19.64 -31.02
N LEU A 80 -1.67 18.90 -31.32
CA LEU A 80 -0.40 19.48 -31.78
C LEU A 80 -0.56 20.18 -33.13
N GLN A 81 -1.30 19.56 -34.07
CA GLN A 81 -1.61 20.18 -35.36
C GLN A 81 -2.43 21.46 -35.22
N GLU A 82 -3.47 21.45 -34.39
CA GLU A 82 -4.30 22.62 -34.08
C GLU A 82 -3.44 23.75 -33.51
N TRP A 83 -2.63 23.44 -32.49
CA TRP A 83 -1.74 24.42 -31.86
C TRP A 83 -0.73 25.03 -32.83
N ILE A 84 -0.05 24.19 -33.63
CA ILE A 84 0.94 24.64 -34.62
C ILE A 84 0.28 25.52 -35.68
N SER A 85 -0.94 25.18 -36.11
CA SER A 85 -1.69 26.00 -37.06
C SER A 85 -2.05 27.38 -36.48
N GLU A 86 -2.38 27.45 -35.18
CA GLU A 86 -2.70 28.70 -34.50
C GLU A 86 -1.46 29.58 -34.24
N HIS A 87 -0.30 28.95 -34.01
CA HIS A 87 0.96 29.61 -33.67
C HIS A 87 1.91 29.74 -34.87
N GLN A 88 1.36 29.91 -36.07
CA GLN A 88 2.11 30.23 -37.30
C GLN A 88 3.18 29.19 -37.70
N GLY A 89 2.96 27.92 -37.36
CA GLY A 89 3.90 26.85 -37.67
C GLY A 89 4.98 26.63 -36.61
N GLU A 90 5.00 27.43 -35.54
CA GLU A 90 5.94 27.29 -34.43
C GLU A 90 5.28 26.57 -33.25
N ILE A 91 6.06 25.76 -32.54
CA ILE A 91 5.61 25.13 -31.30
C ILE A 91 6.63 25.40 -30.18
N ASN A 92 6.11 25.98 -29.10
CA ASN A 92 6.82 26.01 -27.83
C ASN A 92 6.40 24.78 -27.01
N VAL A 93 7.26 23.77 -26.98
CA VAL A 93 7.00 22.48 -26.30
C VAL A 93 6.68 22.69 -24.81
N PHE A 94 7.36 23.63 -24.15
CA PHE A 94 7.14 23.94 -22.73
C PHE A 94 5.75 24.56 -22.49
N GLU A 95 5.32 25.48 -23.36
CA GLU A 95 4.01 26.12 -23.24
C GLU A 95 2.87 25.13 -23.51
N PHE A 96 3.00 24.33 -24.57
CA PHE A 96 2.04 23.29 -24.91
C PHE A 96 1.93 22.24 -23.79
N ALA A 97 3.06 21.78 -23.25
CA ALA A 97 3.11 20.83 -22.13
C ALA A 97 2.33 21.33 -20.92
N LYS A 98 2.46 22.63 -20.59
CA LYS A 98 1.76 23.26 -19.46
C LYS A 98 0.25 23.37 -19.70
N VAL A 99 -0.17 23.76 -20.90
CA VAL A 99 -1.59 23.95 -21.24
C VAL A 99 -2.32 22.61 -21.30
N HIS A 100 -1.70 21.61 -21.92
CA HIS A 100 -2.32 20.30 -22.15
C HIS A 100 -1.99 19.26 -21.09
N LYS A 101 -1.16 19.59 -20.08
CA LYS A 101 -0.71 18.68 -19.01
C LYS A 101 -0.10 17.38 -19.55
N VAL A 102 0.71 17.51 -20.60
CA VAL A 102 1.44 16.40 -21.23
C VAL A 102 2.94 16.60 -20.97
N SER A 103 3.69 15.52 -20.77
CA SER A 103 5.15 15.64 -20.62
C SER A 103 5.82 16.07 -21.92
N GLU A 104 6.86 16.90 -21.81
CA GLU A 104 7.65 17.39 -22.95
C GLU A 104 8.21 16.24 -23.78
N GLY A 105 8.77 15.20 -23.14
CA GLY A 105 9.28 14.02 -23.85
C GLY A 105 8.23 13.30 -24.72
N ARG A 106 6.97 13.24 -24.28
CA ARG A 106 5.89 12.64 -25.08
C ARG A 106 5.51 13.53 -26.27
N ILE A 107 5.57 14.84 -26.09
CA ILE A 107 5.33 15.81 -27.16
C ILE A 107 6.43 15.67 -28.22
N ASP A 108 7.69 15.57 -27.81
CA ASP A 108 8.82 15.35 -28.72
C ASP A 108 8.71 14.03 -29.49
N ASP A 109 8.36 12.94 -28.80
CA ASP A 109 8.12 11.64 -29.43
C ASP A 109 7.00 11.73 -30.49
N MET A 110 5.92 12.46 -30.16
CA MET A 110 4.78 12.66 -31.07
C MET A 110 5.13 13.57 -32.25
N LEU A 111 5.86 14.66 -32.04
CA LEU A 111 6.34 15.53 -33.12
C LEU A 111 7.25 14.78 -34.08
N ASN A 112 8.18 13.97 -33.55
CA ASN A 112 9.02 13.10 -34.36
C ASN A 112 8.21 12.09 -35.19
N LYS A 113 7.14 11.54 -34.60
CA LYS A 113 6.21 10.63 -35.30
C LYS A 113 5.46 11.35 -36.42
N LEU A 114 4.90 12.54 -36.16
CA LEU A 114 4.19 13.35 -37.17
C LEU A 114 5.10 13.78 -38.33
N VAL A 115 6.37 14.08 -38.05
CA VAL A 115 7.37 14.38 -39.08
C VAL A 115 7.70 13.14 -39.91
N ARG A 116 7.90 11.98 -39.27
CA ARG A 116 8.16 10.70 -39.97
C ARG A 116 7.00 10.27 -40.86
N GLU A 117 5.77 10.48 -40.40
CA GLU A 117 4.55 10.14 -41.14
C GLU A 117 4.22 11.18 -42.23
N GLY A 118 4.99 12.28 -42.33
CA GLY A 118 4.85 13.30 -43.36
C GLY A 118 3.72 14.30 -43.12
N TYR A 119 3.11 14.28 -41.92
CA TYR A 119 2.09 15.25 -41.53
C TYR A 119 2.67 16.62 -41.19
N MET A 120 3.97 16.71 -40.89
CA MET A 120 4.69 17.94 -40.59
C MET A 120 6.06 17.96 -41.25
N SER A 121 6.57 19.16 -41.53
CA SER A 121 7.94 19.35 -42.03
C SER A 121 8.76 20.09 -40.97
N SER A 122 9.89 19.49 -40.58
CA SER A 122 10.91 20.20 -39.78
C SER A 122 11.64 21.14 -40.72
N ARG A 123 11.56 22.44 -40.45
CA ARG A 123 12.33 23.50 -41.11
C ARG A 123 13.38 24.05 -40.16
#